data_AF-A0A1B4G295-F1
#
_entry.id   AF-A0A1B4G295-F1
#
_cell.length_a   1.000
_cell.length_b   1.000
_cell.length_c   1.000
_cell.angle_alpha   90.00
_cell.angle_beta   90.00
_cell.angle_gamma   90.00
#
_symmetry.space_group_name_H-M   'P 1'
#
loop_
_entity.id
_entity.type
_entity.pdbx_description
1 polymer ?
#
loop_
_entity_poly.entity_id
_entity_poly.type
_entity_poly.pdbx_seq_one_letter_code
_entity_poly.pdbx_strand_id
1 'polypeptide(L)' 'MERIAVSASYEAVQHGRPVVGRVEFVARVSDANRGYDLATRAQRAVARRLRVRLADVKILGVMSS' A
#
# COMPACT_ATOMS: atom_id res chain seq x y z
N MET A 1 -15.82 -6.85 12.54
CA MET A 1 -14.83 -6.95 11.44
C MET A 1 -15.37 -6.11 10.29
N GLU A 2 -14.64 -5.08 9.91
CA GLU A 2 -15.09 -4.05 8.97
C GLU A 2 -14.32 -4.16 7.65
N ARG A 3 -14.95 -3.72 6.56
CA ARG A 3 -14.33 -3.62 5.24
C ARG A 3 -14.17 -2.15 4.92
N ILE A 4 -12.94 -1.69 4.83
CA ILE A 4 -12.62 -0.30 4.49
C ILE A 4 -11.97 -0.24 3.12
N ALA A 5 -12.33 0.76 2.34
CA ALA A 5 -11.67 1.05 1.07
C ALA A 5 -10.37 1.78 1.38
N VAL A 6 -9.25 1.24 0.91
CA VAL A 6 -7.91 1.79 1.16
C VAL A 6 -7.30 2.18 -0.17
N SER A 7 -6.81 3.42 -0.21
CA SER A 7 -6.05 3.99 -1.31
C SER A 7 -4.70 4.43 -0.76
N ALA A 8 -3.60 4.07 -1.40
CA ALA A 8 -2.28 4.55 -1.02
C ALA A 8 -1.46 5.00 -2.23
N SER A 9 -0.81 6.15 -2.10
CA SER A 9 0.19 6.63 -3.06
C SER A 9 1.56 6.03 -2.73
N TYR A 10 2.33 5.70 -3.76
CA TYR A 10 3.63 5.06 -3.60
C TYR A 10 4.68 5.55 -4.59
N GLU A 11 5.93 5.41 -4.18
CA GLU A 11 7.13 5.40 -5.02
C GLU A 11 7.75 4.01 -4.92
N ALA A 12 8.20 3.44 -6.04
CA ALA A 12 8.87 2.16 -6.05
C ALA A 12 10.00 2.13 -7.09
N VAL A 13 10.96 1.22 -6.94
CA VAL A 13 11.98 0.96 -7.95
C VAL A 13 11.68 -0.37 -8.63
N GLN A 14 11.25 -0.32 -9.89
CA GLN A 14 10.98 -1.50 -10.70
C GLN A 14 12.07 -1.67 -11.76
N HIS A 15 12.83 -2.76 -11.69
CA HIS A 15 13.95 -3.03 -12.60
C HIS A 15 14.94 -1.85 -12.74
N GLY A 16 15.24 -1.18 -11.62
CA GLY A 16 16.15 -0.03 -11.58
C GLY A 16 15.53 1.29 -12.04
N ARG A 17 14.25 1.33 -12.39
CA ARG A 17 13.53 2.56 -12.78
C ARG A 17 12.59 3.01 -11.66
N PRO A 18 12.59 4.30 -11.29
CA PRO A 18 11.60 4.82 -10.36
C PRO A 18 10.21 4.81 -11.01
N VAL A 19 9.22 4.34 -10.26
CA VAL A 19 7.82 4.26 -10.65
C VAL A 19 7.00 4.89 -9.54
N VAL A 20 6.07 5.76 -9.91
CA VAL A 20 5.13 6.38 -8.97
C VAL A 20 3.72 5.97 -9.33
N GLY A 21 2.85 5.82 -8.33
CA GLY A 21 1.48 5.40 -8.60
C GLY A 21 0.60 5.35 -7.37
N ARG A 22 -0.57 4.75 -7.57
CA ARG A 22 -1.59 4.53 -6.54
C ARG A 22 -1.99 3.06 -6.52
N VAL A 23 -2.18 2.53 -5.32
CA VAL A 23 -2.78 1.22 -5.10
C VAL A 23 -4.10 1.38 -4.37
N GLU A 24 -5.12 0.65 -4.83
CA GLU A 24 -6.45 0.65 -4.24
C GLU A 24 -6.81 -0.80 -3.90
N PHE A 25 -7.31 -1.02 -2.69
CA PHE A 25 -7.72 -2.35 -2.22
C PHE A 25 -8.71 -2.24 -1.07
N VAL A 26 -9.45 -3.32 -0.82
CA VAL A 26 -10.33 -3.42 0.35
C VAL A 26 -9.61 -4.14 1.47
N ALA A 27 -9.43 -3.48 2.62
CA ALA A 27 -8.85 -4.09 3.80
C ALA A 27 -9.94 -4.59 4.74
N ARG A 28 -9.80 -5.83 5.22
CA ARG A 28 -10.57 -6.33 6.37
C ARG A 28 -9.78 -6.02 7.63
N VAL A 29 -10.34 -5.17 8.49
CA VAL A 29 -9.74 -4.74 9.75
C VAL A 29 -10.69 -5.00 10.91
N SER A 30 -10.13 -5.29 12.08
CA SER A 30 -10.88 -5.35 13.34
C SER A 30 -11.13 -3.97 13.93
N ASP A 31 -10.26 -3.01 13.61
CA ASP A 31 -10.29 -1.62 14.09
C ASP A 31 -9.67 -0.72 13.01
N ALA A 32 -10.46 0.22 12.49
CA ALA A 32 -10.05 1.13 11.42
C ALA A 32 -9.04 2.20 11.87
N ASN A 33 -8.90 2.44 13.18
CA ASN A 33 -7.98 3.46 13.71
C ASN A 33 -6.52 3.01 13.77
N ARG A 34 -6.21 1.73 13.50
CA ARG A 34 -4.83 1.20 13.48
C ARG A 34 -4.15 1.44 12.12
N GLY A 35 -3.95 2.71 11.76
CA GLY A 35 -3.39 3.13 10.46
C GLY A 35 -2.03 2.52 10.08
N TYR A 36 -1.20 2.11 11.04
CA TYR A 36 0.10 1.48 10.79
C TYR A 36 -0.01 0.17 9.98
N ASP A 37 -1.08 -0.62 10.19
CA ASP A 37 -1.27 -1.88 9.46
C ASP A 37 -1.64 -1.62 7.99
N LEU A 38 -2.29 -0.49 7.68
CA LEU A 38 -2.72 -0.15 6.32
C LEU A 38 -1.55 0.24 5.41
N ALA A 39 -0.57 0.99 5.92
CA ALA A 39 0.62 1.33 5.16
C ALA A 39 1.46 0.08 4.82
N THR A 40 1.67 -0.82 5.78
CA THR A 40 2.38 -2.09 5.52
C THR A 40 1.61 -2.99 4.54
N ARG A 41 0.28 -3.04 4.63
CA ARG A 41 -0.55 -3.77 3.67
C ARG A 41 -0.48 -3.17 2.26
N ALA A 42 -0.52 -1.85 2.15
CA ALA A 42 -0.34 -1.13 0.89
C ALA A 42 1.03 -1.42 0.27
N GLN A 43 2.11 -1.37 1.07
CA GLN A 43 3.46 -1.70 0.63
C GLN A 43 3.55 -3.13 0.07
N ARG A 44 2.93 -4.11 0.76
CA ARG A 44 2.83 -5.50 0.29
C ARG A 44 2.03 -5.63 -0.99
N ALA A 45 0.93 -4.89 -1.12
CA ALA A 45 0.10 -4.90 -2.32
C ALA A 45 0.89 -4.37 -3.54
N VAL A 46 1.61 -3.25 -3.37
CA VAL A 46 2.46 -2.66 -4.42
C VAL A 46 3.60 -3.61 -4.79
N ALA A 47 4.33 -4.14 -3.81
CA ALA A 47 5.45 -5.05 -4.04
C ALA A 47 5.03 -6.29 -4.86
N ARG A 48 3.86 -6.87 -4.54
CA ARG A 48 3.28 -7.98 -5.31
C ARG A 48 2.87 -7.58 -6.72
N ARG A 49 2.22 -6.42 -6.87
CA ARG A 49 1.74 -5.92 -8.16
C ARG A 49 2.90 -5.63 -9.13
N LEU A 50 3.97 -5.04 -8.63
CA LEU A 50 5.14 -4.65 -9.42
C LEU A 50 6.23 -5.73 -9.49
N ARG A 51 6.07 -6.82 -8.72
CA ARG A 51 7.08 -7.90 -8.57
C ARG A 51 8.44 -7.36 -8.10
N VAL A 52 8.42 -6.47 -7.12
CA VAL A 52 9.62 -5.84 -6.52
C VAL A 52 9.74 -6.22 -5.04
N ARG A 53 10.90 -5.94 -4.41
CA ARG A 53 11.05 -6.19 -2.97
C ARG A 53 10.30 -5.11 -2.18
N LEU A 54 9.86 -5.45 -0.97
CA LEU A 54 9.21 -4.50 -0.06
C LEU A 54 10.09 -3.28 0.23
N ALA A 55 11.40 -3.49 0.39
CA ALA A 55 12.37 -2.43 0.63
C ALA A 55 12.48 -1.43 -0.54
N ASP A 56 12.09 -1.85 -1.75
CA ASP A 56 12.10 -1.00 -2.93
C ASP A 56 10.76 -0.22 -3.09
N VAL A 57 9.85 -0.29 -2.11
CA VAL A 57 8.55 0.40 -2.11
C VAL A 57 8.46 1.35 -0.91
N LYS A 58 8.18 2.62 -1.21
CA LYS A 58 7.91 3.67 -0.23
C LYS A 58 6.46 4.13 -0.36
N ILE A 59 5.69 4.05 0.71
CA ILE A 59 4.33 4.58 0.77
C ILE A 59 4.42 6.06 1.17
N LEU A 60 3.80 6.93 0.36
CA LEU A 60 3.81 8.38 0.58
C LEU A 60 2.60 8.84 1.41
N GLY A 61 1.46 8.18 1.24
CA GLY A 61 0.24 8.49 1.97
C GLY A 61 -0.78 7.37 1.85
N VAL A 62 -1.61 7.22 2.87
CA VAL A 62 -2.72 6.25 2.92
C VAL A 62 -3.99 7.02 3.22
N MET A 63 -5.03 6.76 2.45
CA MET A 63 -6.39 7.22 2.67
C MET A 63 -7.28 6.01 2.85
N SER A 64 -8.12 6.03 3.89
CA SER A 64 -9.12 5.01 4.15
C SER A 64 -10.49 5.67 4.33
N SER A 65 -11.51 5.06 3.76
CA SER A 65 -12.92 5.48 3.85
C SER A 65 -13.84 4.28 4.06
#